data_AF-A0AAV2YY70-F1
#
_entry.id   AF-A0AAV2YY70-F1
#
_cell.length_a   1.000
_cell.length_b   1.000
_cell.length_c   1.000
_cell.angle_alpha   90.00
_cell.angle_beta   90.00
_cell.angle_gamma   90.00
#
_symmetry.space_group_name_H-M   'P 1'
#
loop_
_entity.id
_entity.type
_entity.pdbx_description
1 polymer ?
#
loop_
_entity_poly.entity_id
_entity_poly.type
_entity_poly.pdbx_seq_one_letter_code
_entity_poly.pdbx_strand_id
1 'polypeptide(L)'
;MDDGYRLSKRSSTVSSDGLTPLLQAARAGDLVLLNALIVQPGTDILRRDPVYGQTALHFAVRGGHLGIVQALLMPQLAGSMVNVADNRRNTALHLAAAKSRRMTKLLLEIGADVNFLNMRNQTPLGVHILTVTRDDPMMTEILLQHGANANAPIDKSTILHVALDKGLTQIATRLVRHGARLDLKDEHGKMVFDKVDATQLKMLLSKVAHAPVWVPDEERKDCMECSKKFSALGARRHHCRYCGRLLCSTCTGCSINTNKKKQRVCTTCFDTFVRGDSAP
;
A
#
# COMPACT_ATOMS: atom_id res chain seq x y z
N MET A 1 -24.59 20.55 56.57
CA MET A 1 -24.99 19.13 56.50
C MET A 1 -24.87 18.76 55.05
N ASP A 2 -23.67 18.34 54.71
CA ASP A 2 -23.14 18.09 53.36
C ASP A 2 -22.63 16.65 53.44
N ASP A 3 -23.12 15.75 52.60
CA ASP A 3 -22.51 14.43 52.36
C ASP A 3 -23.26 13.69 51.26
N GLY A 4 -22.69 13.70 50.06
CA GLY A 4 -23.24 12.96 48.92
C GLY A 4 -22.30 12.82 47.73
N TYR A 5 -20.98 12.97 47.90
CA TYR A 5 -20.00 12.81 46.82
C TYR A 5 -19.22 11.51 47.01
N ARG A 6 -19.82 10.38 46.61
CA ARG A 6 -19.14 9.09 46.56
C ARG A 6 -18.22 9.05 45.33
N LEU A 7 -17.01 9.60 45.49
CA LEU A 7 -15.89 9.36 44.58
C LEU A 7 -15.55 7.87 44.61
N SER A 8 -15.97 7.13 43.59
CA SER A 8 -15.38 5.81 43.33
C SER A 8 -13.92 6.02 42.89
N LYS A 9 -13.00 5.60 43.76
CA LYS A 9 -11.56 5.55 43.47
C LYS A 9 -11.34 4.69 42.21
N ARG A 10 -11.17 5.34 41.05
CA ARG A 10 -10.49 4.73 39.90
C ARG A 10 -9.02 4.61 40.27
N SER A 11 -8.63 3.43 40.77
CA SER A 11 -7.23 3.06 40.94
C SER A 11 -6.56 3.06 39.58
N SER A 12 -5.99 4.19 39.19
CA SER A 12 -5.16 4.35 38.00
C SER A 12 -3.73 4.48 38.48
N THR A 13 -3.08 3.35 38.70
CA THR A 13 -1.62 3.29 38.86
C THR A 13 -1.00 3.49 37.49
N VAL A 14 -0.98 4.74 37.05
CA VAL A 14 -0.34 5.16 35.81
C VAL A 14 1.16 5.20 36.07
N SER A 15 2.01 4.63 35.19
CA SER A 15 3.47 4.80 35.35
C SER A 15 3.87 6.27 35.25
N SER A 16 5.13 6.58 35.58
CA SER A 16 5.77 7.88 35.34
C SER A 16 5.50 8.44 33.93
N ASP A 17 5.36 7.56 32.94
CA ASP A 17 5.14 7.90 31.52
C ASP A 17 3.66 8.04 31.14
N GLY A 18 2.72 7.95 32.09
CA GLY A 18 1.30 8.07 31.77
C GLY A 18 0.66 6.79 31.18
N LEU A 19 1.36 5.64 31.21
CA LEU A 19 0.85 4.37 30.66
C LEU A 19 -0.05 3.63 31.64
N THR A 20 -1.13 3.05 31.12
CA THR A 20 -1.96 2.09 31.88
C THR A 20 -1.25 0.74 31.99
N PRO A 21 -1.65 -0.12 32.95
CA PRO A 21 -1.10 -1.48 33.06
C PRO A 21 -1.19 -2.29 31.78
N LEU A 22 -2.29 -2.15 31.01
CA LEU A 22 -2.46 -2.85 29.73
C LEU A 22 -1.43 -2.39 28.69
N LEU A 23 -1.16 -1.08 28.61
CA LEU A 23 -0.14 -0.54 27.70
C LEU A 23 1.28 -0.98 28.11
N GLN A 24 1.55 -1.07 29.42
CA GLN A 24 2.82 -1.58 29.95
C GLN A 24 3.02 -3.05 29.60
N ALA A 25 2.01 -3.90 29.82
CA ALA A 25 2.05 -5.32 29.46
C ALA A 25 2.32 -5.51 27.97
N ALA A 26 1.60 -4.76 27.12
CA ALA A 26 1.81 -4.82 25.67
C ALA A 26 3.18 -4.29 25.21
N ARG A 27 3.74 -3.28 25.88
CA ARG A 27 5.09 -2.77 25.61
C ARG A 27 6.16 -3.78 26.03
N ALA A 28 6.01 -4.41 27.18
CA ALA A 28 6.93 -5.39 27.73
C ALA A 28 6.83 -6.77 27.07
N GLY A 29 5.70 -7.09 26.42
CA GLY A 29 5.44 -8.42 25.88
C GLY A 29 4.93 -9.41 26.94
N ASP A 30 4.42 -8.91 28.07
CA ASP A 30 3.90 -9.73 29.16
C ASP A 30 2.50 -10.25 28.83
N LEU A 31 2.45 -11.42 28.20
CA LEU A 31 1.21 -12.06 27.77
C LEU A 31 0.34 -12.50 28.94
N VAL A 32 0.95 -12.89 30.06
CA VAL A 32 0.21 -13.34 31.24
C VAL A 32 -0.55 -12.18 31.85
N LEU A 33 0.14 -11.06 32.08
CA LEU A 33 -0.49 -9.86 32.60
C LEU A 33 -1.53 -9.29 31.62
N LEU A 34 -1.22 -9.26 30.32
CA LEU A 34 -2.16 -8.81 29.31
C LEU A 34 -3.46 -9.65 29.34
N ASN A 35 -3.35 -10.98 29.33
CA ASN A 35 -4.52 -11.86 29.37
C ASN A 35 -5.33 -11.69 30.66
N ALA A 36 -4.68 -11.45 31.79
CA ALA A 36 -5.37 -11.16 33.04
C ALA A 36 -6.12 -9.81 33.00
N LEU A 37 -5.59 -8.80 32.30
CA LEU A 37 -6.19 -7.47 32.21
C LEU A 37 -7.34 -7.39 31.22
N ILE A 38 -7.24 -8.02 30.05
CA ILE A 38 -8.28 -7.90 28.99
C ILE A 38 -9.63 -8.51 29.38
N VAL A 39 -9.64 -9.44 30.35
CA VAL A 39 -10.87 -10.06 30.87
C VAL A 39 -11.47 -9.32 32.07
N GLN A 40 -10.76 -8.33 32.62
CA GLN A 40 -11.27 -7.56 33.76
C GLN A 40 -12.38 -6.58 33.32
N PRO A 41 -13.53 -6.57 34.03
CA PRO A 41 -14.59 -5.61 33.75
C PRO A 41 -14.10 -4.17 33.84
N GLY A 42 -14.40 -3.38 32.80
CA GLY A 42 -14.03 -1.95 32.74
C GLY A 42 -12.62 -1.67 32.22
N THR A 43 -11.84 -2.68 31.81
CA THR A 43 -10.58 -2.46 31.10
C THR A 43 -10.84 -1.77 29.75
N ASP A 44 -10.37 -0.54 29.62
CA ASP A 44 -10.38 0.20 28.35
C ASP A 44 -9.25 -0.29 27.44
N ILE A 45 -9.56 -1.28 26.60
CA ILE A 45 -8.61 -1.86 25.63
C ILE A 45 -8.21 -0.89 24.50
N LEU A 46 -9.00 0.16 24.27
CA LEU A 46 -8.74 1.18 23.25
C LEU A 46 -7.97 2.37 23.83
N ARG A 47 -7.64 2.34 25.12
CA ARG A 47 -6.89 3.41 25.77
C ARG A 47 -5.60 3.71 25.01
N ARG A 48 -5.40 4.98 24.73
CA ARG A 48 -4.24 5.51 24.02
C ARG A 48 -3.25 6.11 25.01
N ASP A 49 -1.95 5.92 24.76
CA ASP A 49 -0.92 6.59 25.54
C ASP A 49 -0.99 8.12 25.35
N PRO A 50 -0.63 8.91 26.37
CA PRO A 50 -0.79 10.36 26.30
C PRO A 50 0.21 11.06 25.37
N VAL A 51 1.33 10.45 25.05
CA VAL A 51 2.42 11.08 24.28
C VAL A 51 2.20 10.92 22.78
N TYR A 52 1.97 9.69 22.33
CA TYR A 52 1.90 9.34 20.91
C TYR A 52 0.52 8.86 20.47
N GLY A 53 -0.42 8.69 21.40
CA GLY A 53 -1.77 8.23 21.08
C GLY A 53 -1.83 6.76 20.67
N GLN A 54 -0.88 5.95 21.09
CA GLN A 54 -0.75 4.54 20.74
C GLN A 54 -1.56 3.65 21.68
N THR A 55 -2.25 2.68 21.10
CA THR A 55 -2.96 1.62 21.83
C THR A 55 -2.03 0.46 22.17
N ALA A 56 -2.52 -0.50 22.97
CA ALA A 56 -1.80 -1.74 23.27
C ALA A 56 -1.36 -2.49 22.00
N LEU A 57 -2.20 -2.50 20.95
CA LEU A 57 -1.89 -3.14 19.68
C LEU A 57 -0.69 -2.49 18.97
N HIS A 58 -0.56 -1.16 19.03
CA HIS A 58 0.60 -0.46 18.47
C HIS A 58 1.90 -0.82 19.20
N PHE A 59 1.87 -0.89 20.54
CA PHE A 59 3.02 -1.30 21.33
C PHE A 59 3.42 -2.75 21.02
N ALA A 60 2.43 -3.65 20.96
CA ALA A 60 2.65 -5.06 20.64
C ALA A 60 3.30 -5.25 19.27
N VAL A 61 2.79 -4.58 18.23
CA VAL A 61 3.38 -4.63 16.88
C VAL A 61 4.77 -3.99 16.85
N ARG A 62 4.97 -2.85 17.53
CA ARG A 62 6.28 -2.17 17.58
C ARG A 62 7.35 -3.04 18.24
N GLY A 63 6.98 -3.74 19.32
CA GLY A 63 7.83 -4.64 20.10
C GLY A 63 8.00 -6.04 19.49
N GLY A 64 7.23 -6.37 18.45
CA GLY A 64 7.30 -7.69 17.82
C GLY A 64 6.60 -8.80 18.61
N HIS A 65 5.72 -8.44 19.55
CA HIS A 65 5.09 -9.36 20.49
C HIS A 65 3.88 -10.05 19.89
N LEU A 66 4.11 -11.05 19.03
CA LEU A 66 3.02 -11.69 18.29
C LEU A 66 1.93 -12.29 19.19
N GLY A 67 2.29 -12.91 20.32
CA GLY A 67 1.31 -13.48 21.25
C GLY A 67 0.36 -12.42 21.81
N ILE A 68 0.87 -11.22 22.09
CA ILE A 68 0.05 -10.07 22.50
C ILE A 68 -0.86 -9.63 21.35
N VAL A 69 -0.33 -9.52 20.13
CA VAL A 69 -1.14 -9.16 18.95
C VAL A 69 -2.29 -10.14 18.77
N GLN A 70 -2.03 -11.44 18.89
CA GLN A 70 -3.06 -12.49 18.78
C GLN A 70 -4.12 -12.39 19.89
N ALA A 71 -3.71 -12.16 21.14
CA ALA A 71 -4.62 -12.00 22.26
C ALA A 71 -5.52 -10.76 22.11
N LEU A 72 -4.95 -9.64 21.66
CA LEU A 72 -5.69 -8.40 21.43
C LEU A 72 -6.67 -8.50 20.25
N LEU A 73 -6.32 -9.25 19.20
CA LEU A 73 -7.14 -9.41 17.98
C LEU A 73 -8.16 -10.56 18.06
N MET A 74 -8.49 -11.04 19.26
CA MET A 74 -9.61 -11.98 19.41
C MET A 74 -10.92 -11.36 18.86
N PRO A 75 -11.80 -12.13 18.20
CA PRO A 75 -12.90 -11.60 17.38
C PRO A 75 -13.78 -10.55 18.06
N GLN A 76 -14.08 -10.72 19.34
CA GLN A 76 -14.91 -9.82 20.13
C GLN A 76 -14.24 -8.46 20.44
N LEU A 77 -12.91 -8.36 20.34
CA LEU A 77 -12.13 -7.14 20.60
C LEU A 77 -11.67 -6.47 19.29
N ALA A 78 -11.40 -7.30 18.27
CA ALA A 78 -10.74 -6.95 17.03
C ALA A 78 -11.37 -5.78 16.25
N GLY A 79 -12.69 -5.83 16.02
CA GLY A 79 -13.38 -4.90 15.11
C GLY A 79 -13.27 -3.43 15.53
N SER A 80 -13.15 -3.17 16.83
CA SER A 80 -13.03 -1.81 17.37
C SER A 80 -11.60 -1.27 17.37
N MET A 81 -10.58 -2.14 17.34
CA MET A 81 -9.19 -1.73 17.60
C MET A 81 -8.29 -1.71 16.36
N VAL A 82 -8.56 -2.56 15.38
CA VAL A 82 -7.59 -2.89 14.30
C VAL A 82 -7.22 -1.66 13.44
N ASN A 83 -8.16 -0.72 13.29
CA ASN A 83 -8.00 0.51 12.52
C ASN A 83 -7.84 1.77 13.39
N VAL A 84 -7.69 1.63 14.71
CA VAL A 84 -7.38 2.79 15.58
C VAL A 84 -6.01 3.33 15.19
N ALA A 85 -5.92 4.65 15.07
CA ALA A 85 -4.71 5.32 14.63
C ALA A 85 -4.02 6.08 15.78
N ASP A 86 -2.70 6.10 15.74
CA ASP A 86 -1.89 6.94 16.64
C ASP A 86 -2.00 8.44 16.30
N ASN A 87 -1.34 9.31 17.05
CA ASN A 87 -1.37 10.77 16.81
C ASN A 87 -0.79 11.16 15.45
N ARG A 88 -0.06 10.25 14.78
CA ARG A 88 0.43 10.42 13.41
C ARG A 88 -0.44 9.72 12.37
N ARG A 89 -1.65 9.31 12.77
CA ARG A 89 -2.60 8.53 11.99
C ARG A 89 -2.04 7.21 11.47
N ASN A 90 -0.97 6.67 12.06
CA ASN A 90 -0.55 5.31 11.74
C ASN A 90 -1.46 4.33 12.47
N THR A 91 -2.00 3.36 11.75
CA THR A 91 -2.62 2.17 12.34
C THR A 91 -1.56 1.14 12.69
N ALA A 92 -1.93 0.09 13.43
CA ALA A 92 -1.07 -1.05 13.67
C ALA A 92 -0.53 -1.68 12.37
N LEU A 93 -1.33 -1.66 11.29
CA LEU A 93 -0.94 -2.20 9.98
C LEU A 93 0.21 -1.40 9.34
N HIS A 94 0.26 -0.07 9.51
CA HIS A 94 1.40 0.73 9.04
C HIS A 94 2.71 0.30 9.71
N LEU A 95 2.67 0.05 11.03
CA LEU A 95 3.84 -0.38 11.78
C LEU A 95 4.26 -1.81 11.41
N ALA A 96 3.28 -2.70 11.20
CA ALA A 96 3.53 -4.09 10.82
C ALA A 96 4.14 -4.21 9.43
N ALA A 97 3.66 -3.42 8.46
CA ALA A 97 4.13 -3.44 7.08
C ALA A 97 5.63 -3.09 6.95
N ALA A 98 6.20 -2.32 7.88
CA ALA A 98 7.62 -2.01 7.90
C ALA A 98 8.50 -3.08 8.61
N LYS A 99 7.89 -4.08 9.28
CA LYS A 99 8.62 -4.92 10.24
C LYS A 99 8.35 -6.43 10.13
N SER A 100 7.10 -6.84 9.96
CA SER A 100 6.68 -8.23 10.16
C SER A 100 5.58 -8.67 9.20
N ARG A 101 5.93 -9.57 8.27
CA ARG A 101 4.97 -10.18 7.34
C ARG A 101 3.87 -10.94 8.09
N ARG A 102 4.24 -11.63 9.17
CA ARG A 102 3.30 -12.44 9.97
C ARG A 102 2.25 -11.58 10.67
N MET A 103 2.66 -10.46 11.28
CA MET A 103 1.71 -9.53 11.92
C MET A 103 0.89 -8.78 10.88
N THR A 104 1.50 -8.41 9.75
CA THR A 104 0.78 -7.77 8.63
C THR A 104 -0.35 -8.67 8.14
N LYS A 105 -0.05 -9.94 7.87
CA LYS A 105 -1.05 -10.92 7.44
C LYS A 105 -2.17 -11.08 8.46
N LEU A 106 -1.83 -11.25 9.74
CA LEU A 106 -2.82 -11.39 10.80
C LEU A 106 -3.75 -10.16 10.90
N LEU A 107 -3.19 -8.95 10.84
CA LEU A 107 -3.99 -7.72 10.87
C LEU A 107 -4.94 -7.62 9.68
N LEU A 108 -4.48 -7.99 8.47
CA LEU A 108 -5.31 -8.02 7.26
C LEU A 108 -6.42 -9.07 7.34
N GLU A 109 -6.12 -10.28 7.83
CA GLU A 109 -7.10 -11.36 8.04
C GLU A 109 -8.22 -10.95 9.02
N ILE A 110 -7.94 -9.99 9.90
CA ILE A 110 -8.87 -9.46 10.90
C ILE A 110 -9.59 -8.17 10.41
N GLY A 111 -9.35 -7.74 9.16
CA GLY A 111 -10.05 -6.61 8.55
C GLY A 111 -9.39 -5.24 8.76
N ALA A 112 -8.06 -5.21 8.96
CA ALA A 112 -7.32 -3.96 8.87
C ALA A 112 -7.50 -3.32 7.50
N ASP A 113 -7.77 -2.01 7.46
CA ASP A 113 -7.87 -1.25 6.22
C ASP A 113 -6.47 -1.09 5.59
N VAL A 114 -6.26 -1.84 4.51
CA VAL A 114 -4.99 -1.89 3.76
C VAL A 114 -4.66 -0.58 3.04
N ASN A 115 -5.65 0.31 2.85
CA ASN A 115 -5.50 1.58 2.15
C ASN A 115 -5.61 2.80 3.07
N PHE A 116 -5.63 2.59 4.39
CA PHE A 116 -5.69 3.69 5.37
C PHE A 116 -4.50 4.64 5.20
N LEU A 117 -4.75 5.95 5.22
CA LEU A 117 -3.72 6.97 5.04
C LEU A 117 -3.27 7.56 6.38
N ASN A 118 -1.96 7.53 6.64
CA ASN A 118 -1.37 8.25 7.77
C ASN A 118 -1.27 9.77 7.52
N MET A 119 -0.70 10.55 8.46
CA MET A 119 -0.55 12.01 8.30
C MET A 119 0.35 12.44 7.14
N ARG A 120 1.17 11.54 6.61
CA ARG A 120 2.01 11.78 5.42
C ARG A 120 1.34 11.29 4.13
N ASN A 121 0.04 11.00 4.16
CA ASN A 121 -0.72 10.41 3.06
C ASN A 121 -0.12 9.09 2.54
N GLN A 122 0.51 8.31 3.41
CA GLN A 122 1.10 7.02 3.06
C GLN A 122 0.14 5.91 3.46
N THR A 123 -0.08 4.95 2.56
CA THR A 123 -0.71 3.66 2.89
C THR A 123 0.29 2.74 3.58
N PRO A 124 -0.13 1.64 4.23
CA PRO A 124 0.77 0.59 4.70
C PRO A 124 1.73 0.06 3.63
N LEU A 125 1.25 -0.13 2.38
CA LEU A 125 2.11 -0.49 1.25
C LEU A 125 3.13 0.60 0.92
N GLY A 126 2.71 1.87 0.96
CA GLY A 126 3.62 3.00 0.77
C GLY A 126 4.71 3.05 1.84
N VAL A 127 4.36 2.85 3.12
CA VAL A 127 5.32 2.78 4.23
C VAL A 127 6.32 1.63 4.04
N HIS A 128 5.86 0.44 3.64
CA HIS A 128 6.73 -0.69 3.32
C HIS A 128 7.77 -0.31 2.25
N ILE A 129 7.32 0.19 1.09
CA ILE A 129 8.20 0.53 -0.03
C ILE A 129 9.20 1.66 0.34
N LEU A 130 8.75 2.66 1.09
CA LEU A 130 9.61 3.75 1.55
C LEU A 130 10.70 3.29 2.51
N THR A 131 10.38 2.36 3.42
CA THR A 131 11.29 1.97 4.51
C THR A 131 12.13 0.73 4.22
N VAL A 132 11.72 -0.10 3.26
CA VAL A 132 12.46 -1.32 2.94
C VAL A 132 13.84 -0.98 2.35
N THR A 133 14.86 -1.67 2.84
CA THR A 133 16.27 -1.51 2.42
C THR A 133 16.73 -2.59 1.46
N ARG A 134 15.98 -3.68 1.33
CA ARG A 134 16.21 -4.80 0.43
C ARG A 134 14.92 -5.15 -0.30
N ASP A 135 15.04 -5.76 -1.46
CA ASP A 135 13.87 -6.14 -2.25
C ASP A 135 13.04 -7.22 -1.52
N ASP A 136 11.94 -6.81 -0.88
CA ASP A 136 10.97 -7.70 -0.20
C ASP A 136 9.66 -7.77 -1.00
N PRO A 137 9.60 -8.62 -2.04
CA PRO A 137 8.39 -8.80 -2.82
C PRO A 137 7.29 -9.53 -2.08
N MET A 138 7.58 -10.27 -1.00
CA MET A 138 6.58 -11.09 -0.31
C MET A 138 5.66 -10.25 0.56
N MET A 139 6.20 -9.26 1.27
CA MET A 139 5.37 -8.29 2.00
C MET A 139 4.44 -7.52 1.04
N THR A 140 5.00 -7.07 -0.09
CA THR A 140 4.23 -6.40 -1.15
C THR A 140 3.12 -7.28 -1.70
N GLU A 141 3.41 -8.55 -1.99
CA GLU A 141 2.41 -9.51 -2.47
C GLU A 141 1.28 -9.71 -1.45
N ILE A 142 1.59 -9.84 -0.15
CA ILE A 142 0.58 -9.98 0.91
C ILE A 142 -0.37 -8.79 0.91
N LEU A 143 0.16 -7.56 0.88
CA LEU A 143 -0.66 -6.34 0.90
C LEU A 143 -1.52 -6.22 -0.37
N LEU A 144 -0.94 -6.47 -1.55
CA LEU A 144 -1.66 -6.40 -2.82
C LEU A 144 -2.78 -7.45 -2.92
N GLN A 145 -2.55 -8.68 -2.46
CA GLN A 145 -3.57 -9.74 -2.42
C GLN A 145 -4.76 -9.39 -1.52
N HIS A 146 -4.57 -8.50 -0.53
CA HIS A 146 -5.63 -8.00 0.34
C HIS A 146 -6.22 -6.66 -0.15
N GLY A 147 -5.94 -6.25 -1.41
CA GLY A 147 -6.56 -5.08 -2.03
C GLY A 147 -5.81 -3.77 -1.82
N ALA A 148 -4.52 -3.80 -1.48
CA ALA A 148 -3.70 -2.59 -1.48
C ALA A 148 -3.69 -1.94 -2.87
N ASN A 149 -3.86 -0.63 -2.92
CA ASN A 149 -3.83 0.13 -4.16
C ASN A 149 -2.40 0.14 -4.75
N ALA A 150 -2.20 -0.59 -5.85
CA ALA A 150 -0.94 -0.63 -6.61
C ALA A 150 -0.54 0.73 -7.24
N ASN A 151 -1.43 1.71 -7.23
CA ASN A 151 -1.26 3.07 -7.73
C ASN A 151 -1.30 4.13 -6.61
N ALA A 152 -1.14 3.72 -5.35
CA ALA A 152 -1.15 4.67 -4.24
C ALA A 152 -0.09 5.77 -4.46
N PRO A 153 -0.44 7.04 -4.20
CA PRO A 153 0.52 8.12 -4.27
C PRO A 153 1.49 8.03 -3.08
N ILE A 154 2.74 8.36 -3.32
CA ILE A 154 3.72 8.74 -2.30
C ILE A 154 4.20 10.13 -2.67
N ASP A 155 3.86 11.10 -1.84
CA ASP A 155 4.13 12.52 -2.09
C ASP A 155 3.54 12.96 -3.44
N LYS A 156 4.39 13.23 -4.44
CA LYS A 156 4.00 13.60 -5.82
C LYS A 156 4.32 12.53 -6.86
N SER A 157 4.67 11.33 -6.41
CA SER A 157 5.06 10.19 -7.24
C SER A 157 4.16 8.98 -6.97
N THR A 158 4.21 7.96 -7.82
CA THR A 158 3.51 6.69 -7.54
C THR A 158 4.42 5.74 -6.79
N ILE A 159 3.84 4.78 -6.06
CA ILE A 159 4.63 3.70 -5.42
C ILE A 159 5.50 2.91 -6.41
N LEU A 160 5.12 2.84 -7.69
CA LEU A 160 5.93 2.22 -8.74
C LEU A 160 7.19 3.04 -9.06
N HIS A 161 7.09 4.37 -9.15
CA HIS A 161 8.27 5.22 -9.35
C HIS A 161 9.26 5.07 -8.20
N VAL A 162 8.78 5.14 -6.96
CA VAL A 162 9.63 4.99 -5.77
C VAL A 162 10.31 3.62 -5.73
N ALA A 163 9.60 2.55 -6.12
CA ALA A 163 10.20 1.22 -6.20
C ALA A 163 11.33 1.15 -7.25
N LEU A 164 11.13 1.76 -8.43
CA LEU A 164 12.13 1.79 -9.50
C LEU A 164 13.34 2.65 -9.14
N ASP A 165 13.13 3.83 -8.59
CA ASP A 165 14.20 4.75 -8.18
C ASP A 165 15.08 4.13 -7.06
N LYS A 166 14.52 3.23 -6.25
CA LYS A 166 15.24 2.46 -5.23
C LYS A 166 15.81 1.13 -5.74
N GLY A 167 15.64 0.79 -7.02
CA GLY A 167 16.09 -0.48 -7.60
C GLY A 167 15.35 -1.73 -7.10
N LEU A 168 14.16 -1.58 -6.50
CA LEU A 168 13.34 -2.65 -5.92
C LEU A 168 12.58 -3.40 -7.02
N THR A 169 13.33 -4.10 -7.87
CA THR A 169 12.86 -4.70 -9.11
C THR A 169 11.74 -5.72 -8.89
N GLN A 170 11.86 -6.63 -7.93
CA GLN A 170 10.84 -7.63 -7.66
C GLN A 170 9.57 -6.98 -7.11
N ILE A 171 9.68 -6.00 -6.21
CA ILE A 171 8.54 -5.19 -5.78
C ILE A 171 7.86 -4.50 -6.97
N ALA A 172 8.62 -3.82 -7.85
CA ALA A 172 8.07 -3.15 -9.03
C ALA A 172 7.31 -4.14 -9.94
N THR A 173 7.85 -5.34 -10.14
CA THR A 173 7.12 -6.37 -10.90
C THR A 173 5.84 -6.83 -10.23
N ARG A 174 5.79 -6.94 -8.88
CA ARG A 174 4.54 -7.28 -8.16
C ARG A 174 3.50 -6.18 -8.29
N LEU A 175 3.92 -4.92 -8.18
CA LEU A 175 3.05 -3.77 -8.42
C LEU A 175 2.39 -3.84 -9.80
N VAL A 176 3.18 -4.07 -10.86
CA VAL A 176 2.63 -4.19 -12.23
C VAL A 176 1.70 -5.38 -12.39
N ARG A 177 2.00 -6.54 -11.79
CA ARG A 177 1.09 -7.71 -11.80
C ARG A 177 -0.27 -7.40 -11.21
N HIS A 178 -0.31 -6.54 -10.19
CA HIS A 178 -1.50 -6.11 -9.48
C HIS A 178 -2.06 -4.76 -9.98
N GLY A 179 -1.72 -4.36 -11.22
CA GLY A 179 -2.38 -3.25 -11.90
C GLY A 179 -1.75 -1.87 -11.68
N ALA A 180 -0.48 -1.79 -11.29
CA ALA A 180 0.24 -0.52 -11.32
C ALA A 180 0.34 0.04 -12.74
N ARG A 181 -0.01 1.31 -12.88
CA ARG A 181 -0.01 2.09 -14.11
C ARG A 181 1.40 2.63 -14.38
N LEU A 182 1.86 2.44 -15.61
CA LEU A 182 3.16 2.97 -16.08
C LEU A 182 3.04 4.39 -16.66
N ASP A 183 1.82 4.88 -16.87
CA ASP A 183 1.52 6.16 -17.53
C ASP A 183 1.35 7.34 -16.58
N LEU A 184 1.23 7.07 -15.28
CA LEU A 184 1.18 8.11 -14.26
C LEU A 184 2.51 8.86 -14.22
N LYS A 185 2.44 10.16 -13.93
CA LYS A 185 3.61 11.02 -13.85
C LYS A 185 4.12 11.10 -12.41
N ASP A 186 5.44 11.12 -12.26
CA ASP A 186 6.11 11.45 -11.02
C ASP A 186 6.16 12.97 -10.76
N GLU A 187 6.86 13.36 -9.69
CA GLU A 187 7.02 14.76 -9.30
C GLU A 187 7.76 15.63 -10.34
N HIS A 188 8.51 15.02 -11.24
CA HIS A 188 9.21 15.66 -12.36
C HIS A 188 8.40 15.63 -13.66
N GLY A 189 7.17 15.12 -13.62
CA GLY A 189 6.31 15.00 -14.79
C GLY A 189 6.69 13.84 -15.72
N LYS A 190 7.56 12.92 -15.27
CA LYS A 190 8.04 11.76 -16.04
C LYS A 190 7.18 10.54 -15.78
N MET A 191 6.88 9.79 -16.83
CA MET A 191 6.23 8.48 -16.72
C MET A 191 7.29 7.40 -16.49
N VAL A 192 6.87 6.20 -16.10
CA VAL A 192 7.80 5.05 -15.99
C VAL A 192 8.53 4.81 -17.31
N PHE A 193 7.84 4.95 -18.44
CA PHE A 193 8.41 4.84 -19.79
C PHE A 193 9.60 5.77 -20.04
N ASP A 194 9.67 6.91 -19.33
CA ASP A 194 10.72 7.91 -19.52
C ASP A 194 11.94 7.65 -18.60
N LYS A 195 11.82 6.77 -17.59
CA LYS A 195 12.83 6.55 -16.54
C LYS A 195 13.55 5.21 -16.61
N VAL A 196 12.97 4.22 -17.30
CA VAL A 196 13.51 2.86 -17.36
C VAL A 196 14.12 2.58 -18.73
N ASP A 197 15.17 1.76 -18.75
CA ASP A 197 15.75 1.27 -20.01
C ASP A 197 14.84 0.21 -20.69
N ALA A 198 15.20 -0.20 -21.91
CA ALA A 198 14.43 -1.18 -22.67
C ALA A 198 14.32 -2.55 -21.96
N THR A 199 15.36 -2.95 -21.21
CA THR A 199 15.40 -4.23 -20.48
C THR A 199 14.41 -4.21 -19.32
N GLN A 200 14.47 -3.17 -18.51
CA GLN A 200 13.53 -2.94 -17.42
C GLN A 200 12.10 -2.76 -17.93
N LEU A 201 11.90 -2.01 -19.02
CA LEU A 201 10.58 -1.83 -19.61
C LEU A 201 9.99 -3.17 -20.07
N LYS A 202 10.78 -3.98 -20.79
CA LYS A 202 10.40 -5.33 -21.22
C LYS A 202 10.03 -6.21 -20.03
N MET A 203 10.84 -6.18 -18.98
CA MET A 203 10.58 -6.90 -17.75
C MET A 203 9.25 -6.46 -17.12
N LEU A 204 9.00 -5.17 -16.92
CA LEU A 204 7.76 -4.67 -16.32
C LEU A 204 6.54 -5.03 -17.18
N LEU A 205 6.62 -4.75 -18.48
CA LEU A 205 5.54 -5.03 -19.43
C LEU A 205 5.22 -6.54 -19.45
N SER A 206 6.21 -7.43 -19.38
CA SER A 206 6.00 -8.89 -19.32
C SER A 206 5.15 -9.35 -18.12
N LYS A 207 5.00 -8.50 -17.11
CA LYS A 207 4.28 -8.79 -15.87
C LYS A 207 2.87 -8.22 -15.84
N VAL A 208 2.43 -7.53 -16.89
CA VAL A 208 1.03 -7.11 -17.04
C VAL A 208 0.16 -8.36 -17.21
N ALA A 209 -0.40 -8.83 -16.09
CA ALA A 209 -1.11 -10.11 -16.01
C ALA A 209 -2.61 -10.00 -16.34
N HIS A 210 -3.18 -8.83 -16.14
CA HIS A 210 -4.58 -8.52 -16.43
C HIS A 210 -4.66 -7.56 -17.62
N ALA A 211 -5.85 -7.41 -18.22
CA ALA A 211 -6.05 -6.30 -19.13
C ALA A 211 -5.59 -5.01 -18.42
N PRO A 212 -4.71 -4.22 -19.04
CA PRO A 212 -4.15 -3.06 -18.37
C PRO A 212 -5.29 -2.16 -17.91
N VAL A 213 -5.14 -1.53 -16.74
CA VAL A 213 -6.09 -0.48 -16.33
C VAL A 213 -6.05 0.58 -17.43
N TRP A 214 -7.15 0.73 -18.17
CA TRP A 214 -7.22 1.69 -19.24
C TRP A 214 -7.17 3.09 -18.66
N VAL A 215 -6.33 3.93 -19.23
CA VAL A 215 -6.35 5.36 -18.93
C VAL A 215 -7.74 5.89 -19.30
N PRO A 216 -8.51 6.46 -18.35
CA PRO A 216 -9.81 7.03 -18.64
C PRO A 216 -9.71 8.13 -19.71
N ASP A 217 -10.71 8.20 -20.58
CA ASP A 217 -10.71 9.15 -21.69
C ASP A 217 -10.74 10.62 -21.22
N GLU A 218 -11.26 10.88 -20.02
CA GLU A 218 -11.29 12.23 -19.43
C GLU A 218 -9.93 12.66 -18.88
N GLU A 219 -9.08 11.71 -18.46
CA GLU A 219 -7.76 12.00 -17.88
C GLU A 219 -6.77 12.50 -18.94
N ARG A 220 -7.04 12.27 -20.24
CA ARG A 220 -6.07 12.63 -21.30
C ARG A 220 -6.68 13.07 -22.62
N LYS A 221 -6.14 14.17 -23.16
CA LYS A 221 -6.63 14.84 -24.37
C LYS A 221 -5.71 14.66 -25.58
N ASP A 222 -4.59 13.97 -25.42
CA ASP A 222 -3.51 13.84 -26.39
C ASP A 222 -2.97 12.40 -26.46
N CYS A 223 -2.49 12.02 -27.65
CA CYS A 223 -1.85 10.74 -27.88
C CYS A 223 -0.60 10.59 -27.03
N MET A 224 -0.50 9.49 -26.30
CA MET A 224 0.62 9.24 -25.39
C MET A 224 1.97 9.03 -26.09
N GLU A 225 2.02 8.75 -27.39
CA GLU A 225 3.29 8.56 -28.13
C GLU A 225 3.66 9.78 -28.97
N CYS A 226 2.73 10.36 -29.72
CA CYS A 226 3.02 11.47 -30.64
C CYS A 226 2.44 12.83 -30.21
N SER A 227 1.84 12.92 -29.03
CA SER A 227 1.24 14.14 -28.45
C SER A 227 0.12 14.79 -29.30
N LYS A 228 -0.35 14.12 -30.34
CA LYS A 228 -1.46 14.59 -31.18
C LYS A 228 -2.75 14.70 -30.38
N LYS A 229 -3.41 15.86 -30.39
CA LYS A 229 -4.67 16.07 -29.68
C LYS A 229 -5.80 15.23 -30.27
N PHE A 230 -6.60 14.63 -29.39
CA PHE A 230 -7.84 13.96 -29.75
C PHE A 230 -8.96 14.99 -29.91
N SER A 231 -9.76 14.86 -30.98
CA SER A 231 -10.92 15.71 -31.24
C SER A 231 -11.94 14.99 -32.11
N ALA A 232 -13.18 15.47 -32.15
CA ALA A 232 -14.26 14.86 -32.93
C ALA A 232 -13.95 14.78 -34.44
N LEU A 233 -13.25 15.79 -34.97
CA LEU A 233 -12.81 15.87 -36.37
C LEU A 233 -11.35 15.41 -36.55
N GLY A 234 -10.69 14.97 -35.47
CA GLY A 234 -9.27 14.64 -35.43
C GLY A 234 -9.00 13.17 -35.14
N ALA A 235 -7.89 12.89 -34.46
CA ALA A 235 -7.52 11.52 -34.11
C ALA A 235 -8.54 10.91 -33.15
N ARG A 236 -9.07 9.73 -33.51
CA ARG A 236 -9.86 8.90 -32.59
C ARG A 236 -8.97 8.32 -31.49
N ARG A 237 -9.59 8.07 -30.33
CA ARG A 237 -8.97 7.44 -29.16
C ARG A 237 -8.88 5.93 -29.33
N HIS A 238 -7.73 5.37 -29.03
CA HIS A 238 -7.48 3.94 -29.02
C HIS A 238 -6.61 3.56 -27.83
N HIS A 239 -6.98 2.52 -27.09
CA HIS A 239 -6.13 1.99 -26.02
C HIS A 239 -5.20 0.90 -26.54
N CYS A 240 -3.94 0.95 -26.11
CA CYS A 240 -3.06 -0.20 -26.24
C CYS A 240 -3.63 -1.36 -25.42
N ARG A 241 -3.92 -2.49 -26.08
CA ARG A 241 -4.48 -3.67 -25.40
C ARG A 241 -3.48 -4.37 -24.47
N TYR A 242 -2.23 -3.93 -24.45
CA TYR A 242 -1.18 -4.49 -23.61
C TYR A 242 -0.79 -3.58 -22.44
N CYS A 243 -0.41 -2.32 -22.69
CA CYS A 243 0.01 -1.39 -21.62
C CYS A 243 -1.07 -0.37 -21.20
N GLY A 244 -2.23 -0.33 -21.85
CA GLY A 244 -3.35 0.53 -21.46
C GLY A 244 -3.25 1.99 -21.91
N ARG A 245 -2.13 2.39 -22.53
CA ARG A 245 -1.90 3.77 -23.02
C ARG A 245 -2.99 4.22 -24.00
N LEU A 246 -3.39 5.48 -23.88
CA LEU A 246 -4.34 6.15 -24.79
C LEU A 246 -3.62 6.80 -25.98
N LEU A 247 -3.98 6.42 -27.20
CA LEU A 247 -3.18 6.66 -28.40
C LEU A 247 -4.06 6.95 -29.62
N CYS A 248 -3.46 7.51 -30.67
CA CYS A 248 -4.13 7.66 -31.97
C CYS A 248 -4.09 6.35 -32.78
N SER A 249 -4.84 6.30 -33.87
CA SER A 249 -4.93 5.13 -34.75
C SER A 249 -3.57 4.72 -35.32
N THR A 250 -2.73 5.70 -35.68
CA THR A 250 -1.37 5.46 -36.20
C THR A 250 -0.46 4.85 -35.14
N CYS A 251 -0.43 5.42 -33.93
CA CYS A 251 0.36 4.93 -32.79
C CYS A 251 -0.17 3.61 -32.20
N THR A 252 -1.34 3.15 -32.62
CA THR A 252 -1.87 1.81 -32.30
C THR A 252 -1.95 0.92 -33.54
N GLY A 253 -1.16 1.20 -34.58
CA GLY A 253 -1.18 0.44 -35.82
C GLY A 253 -0.57 -0.97 -35.69
N CYS A 254 0.23 -1.21 -34.66
CA CYS A 254 0.98 -2.45 -34.49
C CYS A 254 0.13 -3.56 -33.86
N SER A 255 0.60 -4.80 -34.00
CA SER A 255 -0.03 -5.95 -33.33
C SER A 255 1.00 -6.97 -32.88
N ILE A 256 0.75 -7.58 -31.73
CA ILE A 256 1.54 -8.69 -31.21
C ILE A 256 0.65 -9.93 -31.09
N ASN A 257 1.25 -11.11 -31.25
CA ASN A 257 0.58 -12.37 -30.98
C ASN A 257 0.74 -12.71 -29.50
N THR A 258 -0.38 -12.84 -28.80
CA THR A 258 -0.43 -13.37 -27.44
C THR A 258 -1.06 -14.76 -27.47
N ASN A 259 -0.84 -15.58 -26.43
CA ASN A 259 -1.39 -16.94 -26.33
C ASN A 259 -2.92 -17.02 -26.52
N LYS A 260 -3.64 -15.90 -26.38
CA LYS A 260 -5.11 -15.85 -26.47
C LYS A 260 -5.65 -15.23 -27.77
N LYS A 261 -4.86 -14.42 -28.51
CA LYS A 261 -5.21 -13.78 -29.80
C LYS A 261 -4.16 -12.74 -30.25
N LYS A 262 -4.28 -12.28 -31.51
CA LYS A 262 -3.61 -11.06 -32.01
C LYS A 262 -4.19 -9.83 -31.31
N GLN A 263 -3.33 -9.03 -30.68
CA GLN A 263 -3.71 -7.84 -29.92
C GLN A 263 -3.12 -6.59 -30.55
N ARG A 264 -3.94 -5.56 -30.71
CA ARG A 264 -3.50 -4.24 -31.16
C ARG A 264 -2.76 -3.52 -30.04
N VAL A 265 -1.53 -3.09 -30.31
CA VAL A 265 -0.65 -2.48 -29.30
C VAL A 265 -0.02 -1.20 -29.79
N CYS A 266 0.61 -0.48 -28.87
CA CYS A 266 1.34 0.73 -29.20
C CYS A 266 2.70 0.40 -29.81
N THR A 267 3.32 1.35 -30.50
CA THR A 267 4.64 1.17 -31.11
C THR A 267 5.67 0.77 -30.05
N THR A 268 5.63 1.40 -28.87
CA THR A 268 6.54 1.08 -27.75
C THR A 268 6.44 -0.40 -27.34
N CYS A 269 5.23 -0.93 -27.15
CA CYS A 269 5.04 -2.34 -26.80
C CYS A 269 5.45 -3.26 -27.94
N PHE A 270 5.14 -2.90 -29.19
CA PHE A 270 5.55 -3.69 -30.34
C PHE A 270 7.07 -3.79 -30.42
N ASP A 271 7.79 -2.68 -30.31
CA ASP A 271 9.26 -2.66 -30.37
C ASP A 271 9.86 -3.48 -29.22
N THR A 272 9.30 -3.33 -28.01
CA THR A 272 9.74 -4.06 -26.82
C THR A 272 9.62 -5.59 -26.97
N PHE A 273 8.55 -6.09 -27.61
CA PHE A 273 8.27 -7.53 -27.67
C PHE A 273 8.64 -8.20 -28.99
N VAL A 274 8.66 -7.45 -30.09
CA VAL A 274 8.84 -8.00 -31.45
C VAL A 274 10.19 -7.62 -32.03
N ARG A 275 10.65 -6.38 -31.82
CA ARG A 275 11.89 -5.92 -32.45
C ARG A 275 13.15 -6.32 -31.69
N GLY A 276 13.10 -6.40 -30.36
CA GLY A 276 14.19 -6.97 -29.53
C GLY A 276 15.57 -6.35 -29.77
N ASP A 277 16.01 -5.48 -28.86
CA ASP A 277 17.37 -4.92 -28.74
C ASP A 277 17.96 -4.20 -29.99
N SER A 278 17.14 -3.98 -31.02
CA SER A 278 17.51 -3.28 -32.25
C SER A 278 16.67 -2.02 -32.46
N ALA A 279 16.66 -1.16 -31.44
CA ALA A 279 16.40 0.27 -31.62
C ALA A 279 17.73 0.99 -31.31
N PRO A 280 18.12 1.99 -32.13
CA PRO A 280 19.44 2.62 -32.05
C PRO A 280 19.71 3.33 -30.72
#